data_AF-A0A2G1Y3G7-F1
#
_entry.id   AF-A0A2G1Y3G7-F1
#
_cell.length_a   1.000
_cell.length_b   1.000
_cell.length_c   1.000
_cell.angle_alpha   90.00
_cell.angle_beta   90.00
_cell.angle_gamma   90.00
#
_symmetry.space_group_name_H-M   'P 1'
#
loop_
_entity.id
_entity.type
_entity.pdbx_description
1 polymer ?
#
loop_
_entity_poly.entity_id
_entity_poly.type
_entity_poly.pdbx_seq_one_letter_code
_entity_poly.pdbx_strand_id
1 'polypeptide(L)'
;MSEVHPETGPVASSPELADVIENSLEQAVGRLERSREFAKPAATPQVLELCRRLMMQPGGIERLYLWAPRLDRAGVFLGTDWQDPKTLLASLVANTLELGDRQTLVIECLSQLRALSVANGSYVRAGFSAE
;
A
#
# COMPACT_ATOMS: atom_id res chain seq x y z
N MET A 1 18.81 13.40 -45.13
CA MET A 1 19.01 13.11 -43.71
C MET A 1 17.85 12.24 -43.28
N SER A 2 18.08 10.93 -43.13
CA SER A 2 17.04 9.98 -42.69
C SER A 2 16.69 10.24 -41.24
N GLU A 3 15.42 10.49 -40.95
CA GLU A 3 14.89 10.50 -39.59
C GLU A 3 14.77 9.05 -39.11
N VAL A 4 15.61 8.71 -38.12
CA VAL A 4 15.52 7.46 -37.39
C VAL A 4 14.40 7.58 -36.35
N HIS A 5 13.28 6.91 -36.59
CA HIS A 5 12.29 6.67 -35.54
C HIS A 5 12.91 5.72 -34.51
N PRO A 6 12.98 6.07 -33.21
CA PRO A 6 13.40 5.12 -32.20
C PRO A 6 12.31 4.05 -32.04
N GLU A 7 12.69 2.79 -32.26
CA GLU A 7 11.88 1.63 -31.97
C GLU A 7 11.58 1.59 -30.47
N THR A 8 10.37 1.98 -30.08
CA THR A 8 9.87 1.74 -28.73
C THR A 8 9.64 0.25 -28.57
N GLY A 9 10.44 -0.42 -27.73
CA GLY A 9 10.17 -1.78 -27.28
C GLY A 9 8.78 -1.89 -26.63
N PRO A 10 8.27 -3.11 -26.38
CA PRO A 10 6.91 -3.31 -25.91
C PRO A 10 6.70 -2.62 -24.56
N VAL A 11 5.90 -1.55 -24.56
CA VAL A 11 5.31 -0.98 -23.34
C VAL A 11 4.22 -1.96 -22.89
N ALA A 12 4.43 -2.63 -21.76
CA ALA A 12 3.44 -3.56 -21.22
C ALA A 12 2.09 -2.87 -21.02
N SER A 13 0.99 -3.56 -21.32
CA SER A 13 -0.35 -3.02 -21.12
C SER A 13 -0.59 -2.79 -19.62
N SER A 14 -1.39 -1.78 -19.26
CA SER A 14 -1.69 -1.46 -17.86
C SER A 14 -2.10 -2.65 -16.96
N PRO A 15 -2.94 -3.62 -17.38
CA PRO A 15 -3.23 -4.80 -16.54
C PRO A 15 -1.99 -5.67 -16.33
N GLU A 16 -1.19 -5.91 -17.37
CA GLU A 16 0.04 -6.71 -17.30
C GLU A 16 1.06 -6.05 -16.36
N LEU A 17 1.16 -4.72 -16.38
CA LEU A 17 2.01 -3.96 -15.48
C LEU A 17 1.54 -4.06 -14.02
N ALA A 18 0.23 -4.01 -13.77
CA ALA A 18 -0.33 -4.18 -12.43
C ALA A 18 0.02 -5.57 -11.85
N ASP A 19 -0.08 -6.62 -12.67
CA ASP A 19 0.27 -7.99 -12.27
C ASP A 19 1.76 -8.13 -11.92
N VAL A 20 2.65 -7.50 -12.70
CA VAL A 20 4.10 -7.48 -12.42
C VAL A 20 4.41 -6.75 -11.11
N ILE A 21 3.74 -5.62 -10.84
CA ILE A 21 3.89 -4.88 -9.59
C ILE A 21 3.38 -5.71 -8.41
N GLU A 22 2.22 -6.36 -8.56
CA GLU A 22 1.60 -7.19 -7.51
C GLU A 22 2.45 -8.42 -7.17
N ASN A 23 3.03 -9.09 -8.16
CA ASN A 23 4.01 -10.16 -7.93
C ASN A 23 5.27 -9.66 -7.19
N SER A 24 5.71 -8.44 -7.48
CA SER A 24 6.81 -7.82 -6.74
C SER A 24 6.42 -7.46 -5.31
N LEU A 25 5.18 -7.00 -5.11
CA LEU A 25 4.59 -6.69 -3.81
C LEU A 25 4.51 -7.94 -2.95
N GLU A 26 4.06 -9.06 -3.50
CA GLU A 26 4.00 -10.34 -2.79
C GLU A 26 5.36 -10.74 -2.21
N GLN A 27 6.43 -10.63 -3.00
CA GLN A 27 7.77 -10.95 -2.55
C GLN A 27 8.26 -9.98 -1.45
N ALA A 28 7.98 -8.69 -1.60
CA ALA A 28 8.37 -7.68 -0.62
C ALA A 28 7.62 -7.84 0.71
N VAL A 29 6.30 -8.07 0.65
CA VAL A 29 5.47 -8.35 1.83
C VAL A 29 5.91 -9.65 2.49
N GLY A 30 6.21 -10.69 1.72
CA GLY A 30 6.75 -11.95 2.25
C GLY A 30 8.09 -11.77 2.98
N ARG A 31 8.95 -10.84 2.56
CA ARG A 31 10.17 -10.47 3.30
C ARG A 31 9.86 -9.69 4.59
N LEU A 32 8.88 -8.78 4.55
CA LEU A 32 8.44 -8.02 5.71
C LEU A 32 7.84 -8.93 6.78
N GLU A 33 6.99 -9.90 6.39
CA GLU A 33 6.38 -10.89 7.27
C GLU A 33 7.41 -11.73 8.03
N ARG A 34 8.50 -12.11 7.37
CA ARG A 34 9.59 -12.93 7.95
C ARG A 34 10.63 -12.11 8.72
N SER A 35 10.60 -10.78 8.62
CA SER A 35 11.54 -9.90 9.30
C SER A 35 11.20 -9.79 10.79
N ARG A 36 12.23 -9.71 11.63
CA ARG A 36 12.08 -9.34 13.04
C ARG A 36 11.50 -7.93 13.15
N GLU A 37 10.73 -7.66 14.20
CA GLU A 37 10.03 -6.38 14.38
C GLU A 37 10.95 -5.16 14.24
N PHE A 38 12.12 -5.17 14.89
CA PHE A 38 13.09 -4.07 14.79
C PHE A 38 13.65 -3.84 13.38
N ALA A 39 13.57 -4.83 12.49
CA ALA A 39 14.05 -4.76 11.12
C ALA A 39 12.96 -4.36 10.11
N LYS A 40 11.68 -4.45 10.49
CA LYS A 40 10.55 -4.11 9.60
C LYS A 40 10.57 -2.65 9.14
N PRO A 41 10.86 -1.63 9.99
CA PRO A 41 10.90 -0.24 9.54
C PRO A 41 11.86 0.01 8.37
N ALA A 42 12.97 -0.76 8.29
CA ALA A 42 13.92 -0.65 7.18
C ALA A 42 13.40 -1.28 5.87
N ALA A 43 12.48 -2.25 5.95
CA ALA A 43 11.90 -2.92 4.79
C ALA A 43 10.58 -2.28 4.31
N THR A 44 9.86 -1.59 5.19
CA THR A 44 8.59 -0.91 4.89
C THR A 44 8.64 0.03 3.69
N PRO A 45 9.67 0.88 3.48
CA PRO A 45 9.70 1.81 2.34
C PRO A 45 9.60 1.12 0.98
N GLN A 46 10.20 -0.07 0.83
CA GLN A 46 10.09 -0.85 -0.41
C GLN A 46 8.65 -1.33 -0.66
N VAL A 47 7.96 -1.76 0.40
CA VAL A 47 6.54 -2.18 0.33
C VAL A 47 5.66 -0.98 -0.03
N LEU A 48 5.86 0.16 0.62
CA LEU A 48 5.09 1.38 0.34
C LEU A 48 5.27 1.87 -1.10
N GLU A 49 6.49 1.79 -1.66
CA GLU A 49 6.71 2.17 -3.06
C GLU A 49 5.99 1.25 -4.04
N LEU A 50 5.94 -0.06 -3.78
CA LEU A 50 5.19 -1.01 -4.61
C LEU A 50 3.67 -0.78 -4.50
N CYS A 51 3.16 -0.54 -3.28
CA CYS A 51 1.77 -0.13 -3.09
C CYS A 51 1.46 1.14 -3.88
N ARG A 52 2.31 2.17 -3.79
CA ARG A 52 2.14 3.42 -4.54
C ARG A 52 2.05 3.18 -6.04
N ARG A 53 2.96 2.38 -6.60
CA ARG A 53 2.94 2.05 -8.03
C ARG A 53 1.68 1.31 -8.43
N LEU A 54 1.20 0.42 -7.57
CA LEU A 54 -0.04 -0.32 -7.79
C LEU A 54 -1.26 0.60 -7.72
N MET A 55 -1.34 1.53 -6.77
CA MET A 55 -2.42 2.53 -6.66
C MET A 55 -2.61 3.34 -7.95
N MET A 56 -1.52 3.58 -8.69
CA MET A 56 -1.53 4.33 -9.95
C MET A 56 -1.97 3.51 -11.17
N GLN A 57 -2.17 2.19 -11.02
CA GLN A 57 -2.68 1.35 -12.10
C GLN A 57 -4.21 1.30 -12.11
N PRO A 58 -4.85 1.08 -13.28
CA PRO A 58 -6.27 0.77 -13.34
C PRO A 58 -6.64 -0.41 -12.44
N GLY A 59 -7.64 -0.24 -11.58
CA GLY A 59 -8.06 -1.25 -10.60
C GLY A 59 -7.08 -1.45 -9.43
N GLY A 60 -6.02 -0.65 -9.33
CA GLY A 60 -4.97 -0.80 -8.33
C GLY A 60 -5.43 -0.62 -6.89
N ILE A 61 -6.36 0.31 -6.66
CA ILE A 61 -6.98 0.54 -5.34
C ILE A 61 -7.81 -0.67 -4.91
N GLU A 62 -8.58 -1.27 -5.82
CA GLU A 62 -9.38 -2.47 -5.56
C GLU A 62 -8.49 -3.67 -5.22
N ARG A 63 -7.38 -3.84 -5.95
CA ARG A 63 -6.36 -4.85 -5.60
C ARG A 63 -5.80 -4.59 -4.20
N LEU A 64 -5.40 -3.35 -3.90
CA LEU A 64 -4.84 -3.00 -2.59
C LEU A 64 -5.84 -3.14 -1.44
N TYR A 65 -7.14 -2.98 -1.69
CA TYR A 65 -8.17 -3.30 -0.71
C TYR A 65 -8.09 -4.77 -0.28
N LEU A 66 -7.92 -5.69 -1.24
CA LEU A 66 -7.74 -7.12 -0.96
C LEU A 66 -6.41 -7.41 -0.23
N TRP A 67 -5.38 -6.60 -0.45
CA TRP A 67 -4.10 -6.69 0.26
C TRP A 67 -4.11 -6.11 1.68
N ALA A 68 -5.01 -5.17 1.98
CA ALA A 68 -4.99 -4.40 3.22
C ALA A 68 -4.90 -5.27 4.50
N PRO A 69 -5.63 -6.41 4.63
CA PRO A 69 -5.50 -7.28 5.80
C PRO A 69 -4.10 -7.88 5.94
N ARG A 70 -3.49 -8.31 4.83
CA ARG A 70 -2.15 -8.92 4.83
C ARG A 70 -1.08 -7.87 5.11
N LEU A 71 -1.19 -6.68 4.53
CA LEU A 71 -0.27 -5.56 4.78
C LEU A 71 -0.26 -5.14 6.24
N ASP A 72 -1.43 -5.04 6.87
CA ASP A 72 -1.54 -4.72 8.30
C ASP A 72 -0.88 -5.81 9.18
N ARG A 73 -1.19 -7.09 8.95
CA ARG A 73 -0.56 -8.21 9.68
C ARG A 73 0.93 -8.33 9.44
N ALA A 74 1.40 -8.02 8.23
CA ALA A 74 2.82 -7.99 7.89
C ALA A 74 3.57 -6.90 8.69
N GLY A 75 2.86 -5.93 9.25
CA GLY A 75 3.42 -4.85 10.05
C GLY A 75 3.86 -3.66 9.20
N VAL A 76 3.18 -3.38 8.09
CA VAL A 76 3.48 -2.20 7.24
C VAL A 76 3.38 -0.89 8.03
N PHE A 77 2.54 -0.85 9.07
CA PHE A 77 2.35 0.30 9.93
C PHE A 77 3.27 0.31 11.17
N LEU A 78 4.10 -0.72 11.37
CA LEU A 78 4.93 -0.83 12.58
C LEU A 78 5.92 0.35 12.65
N GLY A 79 5.93 1.05 13.79
CA GLY A 79 6.77 2.22 14.04
C GLY A 79 6.25 3.52 13.42
N THR A 80 4.99 3.56 12.98
CA THR A 80 4.34 4.77 12.46
C THR A 80 3.10 5.15 13.27
N ASP A 81 2.61 6.38 13.11
CA ASP A 81 1.37 6.85 13.76
C ASP A 81 0.12 6.03 13.36
N TRP A 82 0.17 5.33 12.23
CA TRP A 82 -0.91 4.47 11.72
C TRP A 82 -0.91 3.06 12.30
N GLN A 83 0.07 2.71 13.13
CA GLN A 83 0.18 1.39 13.77
C GLN A 83 -1.06 1.08 14.61
N ASP A 84 -1.45 2.04 15.44
CA ASP A 84 -2.64 1.94 16.27
C ASP A 84 -3.76 2.77 15.64
N PRO A 85 -4.79 2.14 15.04
CA PRO A 85 -5.87 2.86 14.39
C PRO A 85 -6.73 3.65 15.38
N LYS A 86 -6.71 3.35 16.68
CA LYS A 86 -7.51 4.10 17.68
C LYS A 86 -6.91 5.46 17.99
N THR A 87 -5.62 5.66 17.74
CA THR A 87 -4.97 6.98 17.91
C THR A 87 -5.18 7.90 16.71
N LEU A 88 -5.72 7.39 15.59
CA LEU A 88 -5.95 8.19 14.39
C LEU A 88 -7.21 9.06 14.54
N LEU A 89 -7.05 10.35 14.25
CA LEU A 89 -8.15 11.31 14.29
C LEU A 89 -8.73 11.49 12.88
N ALA A 90 -10.01 11.15 12.71
CA ALA A 90 -10.72 11.30 11.44
C ALA A 90 -10.64 12.75 10.89
N SER A 91 -10.63 13.75 11.77
CA SER A 91 -10.51 15.17 11.41
C SER A 91 -9.18 15.54 10.74
N LEU A 92 -8.13 14.70 10.86
CA LEU A 92 -6.83 14.95 10.25
C LEU A 92 -6.69 14.32 8.86
N VAL A 93 -7.59 13.42 8.46
CA VAL A 93 -7.50 12.67 7.19
C VAL A 93 -7.43 13.62 5.98
N ALA A 94 -8.29 14.63 5.93
CA ALA A 94 -8.30 15.60 4.84
C ALA A 94 -6.95 16.33 4.72
N ASN A 95 -6.45 16.90 5.83
CA ASN A 95 -5.15 17.56 5.85
C ASN A 95 -4.00 16.63 5.44
N THR A 96 -4.01 15.38 5.91
CA THR A 96 -3.00 14.39 5.51
C THR A 96 -3.03 14.13 4.01
N LEU A 97 -4.22 13.98 3.42
CA LEU A 97 -4.39 13.75 1.99
C LEU A 97 -4.01 14.96 1.12
N GLU A 98 -4.20 16.18 1.65
CA GLU A 98 -3.90 17.43 0.94
C GLU A 98 -2.42 17.85 1.04
N LEU A 99 -1.80 17.64 2.21
CA LEU A 99 -0.49 18.21 2.55
C LEU A 99 0.61 17.17 2.82
N GLY A 100 0.25 15.88 2.89
CA GLY A 100 1.19 14.81 3.19
C GLY A 100 2.25 14.64 2.10
N ASP A 101 3.48 14.30 2.51
CA ASP A 101 4.47 13.79 1.56
C ASP A 101 3.98 12.47 0.93
N ARG A 102 4.53 12.13 -0.24
CA ARG A 102 4.21 10.91 -0.99
C ARG A 102 4.13 9.66 -0.12
N GLN A 103 5.07 9.44 0.80
CA GLN A 103 5.05 8.25 1.64
C GLN A 103 3.90 8.28 2.65
N THR A 104 3.63 9.46 3.23
CA THR A 104 2.51 9.71 4.15
C THR A 104 1.15 9.49 3.47
N LEU A 105 1.01 9.92 2.22
CA LEU A 105 -0.22 9.70 1.44
C LEU A 105 -0.49 8.21 1.20
N VAL A 106 0.56 7.44 0.89
CA VAL A 106 0.41 6.00 0.66
C VAL A 106 -0.01 5.29 1.94
N ILE A 107 0.63 5.59 3.08
CA ILE A 107 0.29 4.94 4.34
C ILE A 107 -1.11 5.35 4.84
N GLU A 108 -1.53 6.60 4.62
CA GLU A 108 -2.89 7.07 4.88
C GLU A 108 -3.90 6.28 4.03
N CYS A 109 -3.70 6.19 2.71
CA CYS A 109 -4.55 5.39 1.83
C CYS A 109 -4.64 3.92 2.28
N LEU A 110 -3.52 3.29 2.62
CA LEU A 110 -3.52 1.92 3.14
C LEU A 110 -4.27 1.79 4.47
N SER A 111 -4.17 2.79 5.35
CA SER A 111 -4.93 2.83 6.60
C SER A 111 -6.43 2.94 6.35
N GLN A 112 -6.86 3.75 5.37
CA GLN A 112 -8.26 3.85 4.96
C GLN A 112 -8.77 2.53 4.37
N LEU A 113 -7.97 1.83 3.56
CA LEU A 113 -8.32 0.51 3.03
C LEU A 113 -8.42 -0.56 4.13
N ARG A 114 -7.56 -0.50 5.15
CA ARG A 114 -7.67 -1.34 6.36
C ARG A 114 -8.96 -1.06 7.10
N ALA A 115 -9.31 0.22 7.33
CA ALA A 115 -10.55 0.62 7.97
C ALA A 115 -11.78 0.13 7.20
N LEU A 116 -11.79 0.31 5.88
CA LEU A 116 -12.86 -0.19 5.00
C LEU A 116 -12.96 -1.73 5.06
N SER A 117 -11.85 -2.44 5.15
CA SER A 117 -11.84 -3.90 5.26
C SER A 117 -12.46 -4.38 6.57
N VAL A 118 -12.23 -3.66 7.67
CA VAL A 118 -12.85 -3.92 8.97
C VAL A 118 -14.33 -3.58 8.94
N ALA A 119 -14.70 -2.41 8.42
CA ALA A 119 -16.10 -1.97 8.30
C ALA A 119 -16.96 -2.94 7.49
N ASN A 120 -16.40 -3.53 6.42
CA ASN A 120 -17.09 -4.53 5.59
C ASN A 120 -17.05 -5.95 6.19
N GLY A 121 -16.42 -6.17 7.34
CA GLY A 121 -16.29 -7.49 7.97
C GLY A 121 -15.29 -8.43 7.28
N SER A 122 -14.63 -8.00 6.20
CA SER A 122 -13.61 -8.77 5.49
C SER A 122 -12.30 -8.93 6.28
N TYR A 123 -12.12 -8.13 7.35
CA TYR A 123 -10.96 -8.22 8.22
C TYR A 123 -11.33 -7.99 9.70
N VAL A 124 -11.04 -8.97 10.56
CA VAL A 124 -11.14 -8.81 12.01
C VAL A 124 -9.76 -8.50 12.57
N ARG A 125 -9.64 -7.36 13.26
CA ARG A 125 -8.39 -6.90 13.90
C ARG A 125 -8.63 -6.63 15.37
N ALA A 126 -7.81 -7.24 16.23
CA ALA A 126 -7.91 -7.01 17.67
C ALA A 126 -7.77 -5.51 17.98
N GLY A 127 -8.70 -4.98 18.76
CA GLY A 127 -8.71 -3.57 19.13
C GLY A 127 -9.05 -2.60 17.99
N PHE A 128 -9.60 -3.07 16.87
CA PHE A 128 -10.15 -2.20 15.82
C PHE A 128 -11.40 -2.87 15.24
N SER A 129 -12.57 -2.38 15.65
CA SER A 129 -13.89 -2.88 15.24
C SER A 129 -14.61 -1.84 14.37
N ALA A 130 -15.67 -2.27 13.70
CA ALA A 130 -16.59 -1.39 12.98
C ALA A 130 -17.55 -0.61 13.92
N GLU A 131 -17.54 -0.96 15.22
CA GLU A 131 -18.40 -0.41 16.28
C GLU A 131 -17.69 0.60 17.18
#